data_AF-A0A839UXB8-F1
#
_entry.id   AF-A0A839UXB8-F1
#
_cell.length_a   1.000
_cell.length_b   1.000
_cell.length_c   1.000
_cell.angle_alpha   90.00
_cell.angle_beta   90.00
_cell.angle_gamma   90.00
#
_symmetry.space_group_name_H-M   'P 1'
#
loop_
_entity.id
_entity.type
_entity.pdbx_description
1 polymer ?
#
loop_
_entity_poly.entity_id
_entity_poly.type
_entity_poly.pdbx_seq_one_letter_code
_entity_poly.pdbx_strand_id
1 'polypeptide(L)'
;MHYKKTLLIVAAISLIACGGGGSEDAELEEPTPQPIVTPTPPPDVNFISGQALVTWRLPEYRENGDPLLPQEIGGFEIRYREQFDADFTYIVFEGIEVVNYTFEDLNGIYEFEIAAYDNNGLYSQFVELEAMH
;
A
#
# COMPACT_ATOMS: atom_id res chain seq x y z
N MET A 1 -21.00 6.91 -23.84
CA MET A 1 -21.83 7.36 -22.71
C MET A 1 -21.01 8.34 -21.88
N HIS A 2 -21.26 9.64 -22.03
CA HIS A 2 -20.52 10.70 -21.35
C HIS A 2 -21.30 11.16 -20.12
N TYR A 3 -20.78 10.88 -18.92
CA TYR A 3 -21.27 11.50 -17.70
C TYR A 3 -20.37 12.68 -17.34
N LYS A 4 -20.85 13.88 -17.67
CA LYS A 4 -20.33 15.14 -17.11
C LYS A 4 -20.95 15.30 -15.72
N LYS A 5 -20.15 15.23 -14.66
CA LYS A 5 -20.58 15.61 -13.31
C LYS A 5 -19.92 16.92 -12.93
N THR A 6 -20.78 17.91 -12.82
CA THR A 6 -20.57 19.33 -12.57
C THR A 6 -19.85 19.59 -11.25
N LEU A 7 -18.80 20.40 -11.35
CA LEU A 7 -18.07 21.08 -10.29
C LEU A 7 -19.00 21.93 -9.42
N LEU A 8 -18.96 21.74 -8.10
CA LEU A 8 -19.63 22.60 -7.12
C LEU A 8 -18.55 23.20 -6.21
N ILE A 9 -18.11 24.41 -6.55
CA ILE A 9 -17.28 25.26 -5.70
C ILE A 9 -18.23 25.96 -4.72
N VAL A 10 -18.00 25.77 -3.42
CA VAL A 10 -18.58 26.63 -2.38
C VAL A 10 -17.44 27.42 -1.75
N ALA A 11 -17.43 28.72 -2.07
CA ALA A 11 -16.58 29.73 -1.45
C ALA A 11 -17.47 30.67 -0.64
N ALA A 12 -17.17 30.87 0.64
CA ALA A 12 -17.70 31.90 1.53
C ALA A 12 -17.18 31.64 2.96
N ILE A 13 -16.77 32.55 3.84
CA ILE A 13 -16.67 34.02 3.89
C ILE A 13 -15.65 34.29 5.02
N SER A 14 -14.72 35.23 4.82
CA SER A 14 -13.86 35.76 5.87
C SER A 14 -14.65 36.67 6.82
N LEU A 15 -14.52 36.47 8.13
CA LEU A 15 -14.77 37.51 9.12
C LEU A 15 -13.60 37.59 10.10
N ILE A 16 -13.04 38.80 10.17
CA ILE A 16 -11.90 39.21 10.97
C ILE A 16 -12.36 39.34 12.42
N ALA A 17 -11.70 38.63 13.34
CA ALA A 17 -11.75 38.93 14.76
C ALA A 17 -10.38 39.48 15.19
N CYS A 18 -10.35 40.79 15.51
CA CYS A 18 -9.22 41.50 16.08
C CYS A 18 -9.39 41.53 17.61
N GLY A 19 -8.41 41.01 18.34
CA GLY A 19 -8.25 41.18 19.79
C GLY A 19 -6.81 40.77 20.12
N GLY A 20 -5.91 41.72 20.39
CA GLY A 20 -5.63 42.26 21.73
C GLY A 20 -4.63 41.31 22.39
N GLY A 21 -3.35 41.63 22.59
CA GLY A 21 -2.77 42.84 23.18
C GLY A 21 -1.92 42.37 24.36
N GLY A 22 -0.59 42.33 24.18
CA GLY A 22 0.36 41.86 25.18
C GLY A 22 1.77 42.01 24.64
N SER A 23 2.43 43.11 24.98
CA SER A 23 3.83 43.36 24.72
C SER A 23 4.65 42.66 25.81
N GLU A 24 5.22 41.53 25.45
CA GLU A 24 6.35 40.92 26.14
C GLU A 24 7.55 41.13 25.24
N ASP A 25 8.43 42.04 25.63
CA ASP A 25 9.76 42.20 25.03
C ASP A 25 10.55 40.91 25.31
N ALA A 26 10.34 39.90 24.48
CA ALA A 26 11.18 38.71 24.39
C ALA A 26 12.30 39.03 23.41
N GLU A 27 13.50 39.25 23.95
CA GLU A 27 14.74 39.27 23.21
C GLU A 27 14.84 37.95 22.41
N LEU A 28 14.64 38.03 21.10
CA LEU A 28 14.73 36.90 20.19
C LEU A 28 16.20 36.52 20.06
N GLU A 29 16.66 35.58 20.89
CA GLU A 29 17.89 34.87 20.56
C GLU A 29 17.67 34.17 19.21
N GLU A 30 18.43 34.57 18.18
CA GLU A 30 18.45 33.86 16.91
C GLU A 30 18.75 32.38 17.20
N PRO A 31 17.91 31.44 16.73
CA PRO A 31 18.18 30.03 16.95
C PRO A 31 19.49 29.69 16.26
N THR A 32 20.50 29.34 17.05
CA THR A 32 21.78 28.80 16.57
C THR A 32 21.50 27.73 15.51
N PRO A 33 22.12 27.77 14.31
CA PRO A 33 21.87 26.79 13.27
C PRO A 33 22.17 25.39 13.82
N GLN A 34 21.13 24.56 13.96
CA GLN A 34 21.31 23.15 14.26
C GLN A 34 22.00 22.49 13.06
N PRO A 35 22.91 21.53 13.27
CA PRO A 35 23.48 20.77 12.17
C PRO A 35 22.33 20.11 11.40
N ILE A 36 22.28 20.34 10.09
CA ILE A 36 21.37 19.62 9.18
C ILE A 36 21.69 18.14 9.35
N VAL A 37 20.78 17.38 9.98
CA VAL A 37 20.80 15.93 9.88
C VAL A 37 20.52 15.58 8.42
N THR A 38 21.53 15.10 7.70
CA THR A 38 21.29 14.48 6.39
C THR A 38 20.27 13.36 6.60
N PRO A 39 19.17 13.29 5.83
CA PRO A 39 18.27 12.16 5.93
C PRO A 39 19.07 10.89 5.65
N THR A 40 19.05 9.95 6.59
CA THR A 40 19.52 8.58 6.39
C THR A 40 18.96 8.08 5.07
N PRO A 41 19.77 7.45 4.19
CA PRO A 41 19.23 6.87 2.95
C PRO A 41 18.05 5.96 3.29
N PRO A 42 16.96 5.97 2.49
CA PRO A 42 15.81 5.11 2.70
C PRO A 42 16.25 3.63 2.77
N PRO A 43 15.46 2.78 3.46
CA PRO A 43 15.77 1.37 3.65
C PRO A 43 16.01 0.66 2.32
N ASP A 44 16.76 -0.45 2.42
CA ASP A 44 17.16 -1.35 1.35
C ASP A 44 16.11 -1.43 0.21
N VAL A 45 16.41 -0.75 -0.91
CA VAL A 45 15.54 -0.77 -2.08
C VAL A 45 15.67 -2.14 -2.72
N ASN A 46 14.62 -2.95 -2.55
CA ASN A 46 14.50 -4.28 -3.12
C ASN A 46 14.36 -4.19 -4.65
N PHE A 47 15.49 -4.01 -5.33
CA PHE A 47 15.60 -3.92 -6.78
C PHE A 47 15.78 -5.30 -7.39
N ILE A 48 14.88 -5.67 -8.30
CA ILE A 48 14.83 -6.96 -8.97
C ILE A 48 15.38 -6.81 -10.40
N SER A 49 16.22 -7.76 -10.83
CA SER A 49 16.73 -7.85 -12.19
C SER A 49 16.73 -9.30 -12.68
N GLY A 50 15.60 -9.73 -13.22
CA GLY A 50 15.38 -11.08 -13.73
C GLY A 50 14.25 -11.77 -12.97
N GLN A 51 14.52 -12.99 -12.48
CA GLN A 51 13.50 -13.80 -11.83
C GLN A 51 13.21 -13.33 -10.40
N ALA A 52 11.95 -13.43 -10.00
CA ALA A 52 11.52 -13.24 -8.61
C ALA A 52 10.52 -14.32 -8.21
N LEU A 53 10.78 -15.01 -7.09
CA LEU A 53 9.92 -16.04 -6.54
C LEU A 53 9.15 -15.46 -5.35
N VAL A 54 7.82 -15.57 -5.39
CA VAL A 54 6.95 -15.31 -4.23
C VAL A 54 6.35 -16.62 -3.74
N THR A 55 6.20 -16.75 -2.41
CA THR A 55 5.63 -17.93 -1.76
C THR A 55 4.64 -17.51 -0.69
N TRP A 56 3.56 -18.26 -0.54
CA TRP A 56 2.54 -18.01 0.49
C TRP A 56 2.09 -19.32 1.15
N ARG A 57 1.20 -19.20 2.14
CA ARG A 57 0.61 -20.33 2.86
C ARG A 57 -0.91 -20.28 2.75
N LEU A 58 -1.55 -21.42 2.91
CA LEU A 58 -3.01 -21.48 3.00
C LEU A 58 -3.47 -20.78 4.29
N PRO A 59 -4.49 -19.91 4.22
CA PRO A 59 -5.12 -19.35 5.41
C PRO A 59 -5.87 -20.42 6.20
N GLU A 60 -5.76 -20.38 7.52
CA GLU A 60 -6.48 -21.28 8.44
C GLU A 60 -7.73 -20.61 9.04
N TYR A 61 -7.81 -19.28 8.95
CA TYR A 61 -8.87 -18.47 9.52
C TYR A 61 -9.27 -17.35 8.57
N ARG A 62 -10.53 -16.94 8.65
CA ARG A 62 -11.06 -15.73 8.04
C ARG A 62 -10.62 -14.50 8.86
N GLU A 63 -10.80 -13.32 8.29
CA GLU A 63 -10.42 -12.05 8.96
C GLU A 63 -11.18 -11.80 10.26
N ASN A 64 -12.40 -12.32 10.37
CA ASN A 64 -13.21 -12.24 11.58
C ASN A 64 -12.83 -13.29 12.64
N GLY A 65 -11.84 -14.16 12.37
CA GLY A 65 -11.37 -15.22 13.26
C GLY A 65 -12.10 -16.55 13.13
N ASP A 66 -13.12 -16.66 12.28
CA ASP A 66 -13.78 -17.95 12.03
C ASP A 66 -12.81 -18.92 11.33
N PRO A 67 -12.84 -20.23 11.64
CA PRO A 67 -12.06 -21.22 10.91
C PRO A 67 -12.39 -21.20 9.42
N LEU A 68 -11.36 -21.36 8.59
CA LEU A 68 -11.49 -21.51 7.15
C LEU A 68 -10.96 -22.88 6.75
N LEU A 69 -11.84 -23.78 6.31
CA LEU A 69 -11.43 -25.10 5.86
C LEU A 69 -10.80 -25.02 4.47
N PRO A 70 -9.81 -25.88 4.13
CA PRO A 70 -9.19 -25.87 2.82
C PRO A 70 -10.18 -26.00 1.65
N GLN A 71 -11.27 -26.75 1.83
CA GLN A 71 -12.31 -26.93 0.81
C GLN A 71 -13.19 -25.69 0.60
N GLU A 72 -13.14 -24.72 1.52
CA GLU A 72 -13.85 -23.44 1.39
C GLU A 72 -13.03 -22.40 0.63
N ILE A 73 -11.72 -22.60 0.47
CA ILE A 73 -10.85 -21.68 -0.25
C ILE A 73 -11.12 -21.85 -1.75
N GLY A 74 -11.58 -20.77 -2.37
CA GLY A 74 -11.79 -20.68 -3.82
C GLY A 74 -10.50 -20.44 -4.57
N GLY A 75 -9.55 -19.71 -3.97
CA GLY A 75 -8.20 -19.56 -4.48
C GLY A 75 -7.48 -18.32 -3.96
N PHE A 76 -6.55 -17.82 -4.77
CA PHE A 76 -5.70 -16.68 -4.44
C PHE A 76 -5.66 -15.67 -5.58
N GLU A 77 -5.43 -14.41 -5.24
CA GLU A 77 -5.16 -13.34 -6.19
C GLU A 77 -3.91 -12.60 -5.77
N ILE A 78 -2.89 -12.64 -6.63
CA ILE A 78 -1.72 -11.77 -6.49
C ILE A 78 -2.00 -10.49 -7.27
N ARG A 79 -1.65 -9.36 -6.67
CA ARG A 79 -1.51 -8.10 -7.38
C ARG A 79 -0.10 -7.57 -7.22
N TYR A 80 0.46 -7.00 -8.28
CA TYR A 80 1.81 -6.46 -8.26
C TYR A 80 1.94 -5.23 -9.15
N ARG A 81 2.94 -4.38 -8.86
CA ARG A 81 3.24 -3.19 -9.64
C ARG A 81 4.69 -2.75 -9.44
N GLU A 82 5.23 -1.99 -10.38
CA GLU A 82 6.48 -1.26 -10.14
C GLU A 82 6.23 -0.18 -9.07
N GLN A 83 7.25 0.14 -8.29
CA GLN A 83 7.17 1.13 -7.24
C GLN A 83 6.69 2.46 -7.80
N PHE A 84 5.70 3.06 -7.14
CA PHE A 84 5.02 4.31 -7.53
C PHE A 84 4.11 4.24 -8.76
N ASP A 85 3.97 3.09 -9.42
CA ASP A 85 2.90 2.93 -10.40
C ASP A 85 1.53 3.04 -9.70
N ALA A 86 0.59 3.66 -10.41
CA ALA A 86 -0.77 3.86 -9.89
C ALA A 86 -1.58 2.56 -9.95
N ASP A 87 -1.36 1.77 -11.00
CA ASP A 87 -2.18 0.62 -11.34
C ASP A 87 -1.47 -0.69 -10.99
N PHE A 88 -2.23 -1.64 -10.45
CA PHE A 88 -1.77 -3.00 -10.22
C PHE A 88 -2.07 -3.89 -11.43
N THR A 89 -1.20 -4.87 -11.65
CA THR A 89 -1.47 -6.04 -12.48
C THR A 89 -1.88 -7.21 -11.59
N TYR A 90 -2.81 -8.05 -12.08
CA TYR A 90 -3.45 -9.10 -11.28
C TYR A 90 -3.24 -10.48 -11.88
N ILE A 91 -3.02 -11.47 -11.02
CA ILE A 91 -2.90 -12.88 -11.37
C ILE A 91 -3.82 -13.67 -10.43
N VAL A 92 -4.78 -14.40 -11.00
CA VAL A 92 -5.73 -15.21 -10.25
C VAL A 92 -5.32 -16.68 -10.34
N PHE A 93 -5.30 -17.33 -9.19
CA PHE A 93 -5.12 -18.77 -9.04
C PHE A 93 -6.42 -19.36 -8.49
N GLU A 94 -6.98 -20.34 -9.18
CA GLU A 94 -8.11 -21.12 -8.68
C GLU A 94 -7.59 -22.31 -7.87
N GLY A 95 -8.28 -22.62 -6.77
CA GLY A 95 -7.92 -23.73 -5.89
C GLY A 95 -6.74 -23.45 -4.96
N ILE A 96 -6.22 -24.53 -4.37
CA ILE A 96 -5.21 -24.48 -3.28
C ILE A 96 -3.90 -25.16 -3.65
N GLU A 97 -3.77 -25.62 -4.89
CA GLU A 97 -2.64 -26.42 -5.39
C GLU A 97 -1.38 -25.55 -5.60
N VAL A 98 -1.58 -24.26 -5.83
CA VAL A 98 -0.50 -23.29 -6.10
C VAL A 98 -0.25 -22.45 -4.85
N VAL A 99 0.98 -22.52 -4.33
CA VAL A 99 1.44 -21.78 -3.14
C VAL A 99 2.73 -20.98 -3.39
N ASN A 100 3.12 -20.88 -4.66
CA ASN A 100 4.26 -20.13 -5.11
C ASN A 100 4.07 -19.71 -6.57
N TYR A 101 4.74 -18.63 -6.97
CA TYR A 101 4.75 -18.14 -8.34
C TYR A 101 6.09 -17.49 -8.66
N THR A 102 6.63 -17.79 -9.85
CA THR A 102 7.86 -17.20 -10.35
C THR A 102 7.53 -16.17 -11.42
N PHE A 103 7.96 -14.94 -11.21
CA PHE A 103 8.05 -13.92 -12.25
C PHE A 103 9.37 -14.13 -13.00
N GLU A 104 9.32 -14.24 -14.33
CA GLU A 104 10.48 -14.65 -15.12
C GLU A 104 11.46 -13.52 -15.43
N ASP A 105 10.95 -12.30 -15.64
CA ASP A 105 11.74 -11.17 -16.12
C ASP A 105 11.17 -9.83 -15.61
N LEU A 106 11.57 -9.46 -14.39
CA LEU A 106 11.27 -8.16 -13.80
C LEU A 106 12.52 -7.29 -13.79
N ASN A 107 12.35 -6.00 -14.04
CA ASN A 107 13.39 -5.00 -13.91
C ASN A 107 12.83 -3.79 -13.17
N GLY A 108 13.32 -3.51 -11.96
CA GLY A 108 12.82 -2.40 -11.15
C GLY A 108 12.57 -2.79 -9.69
N ILE A 109 11.96 -1.87 -8.95
CA ILE A 109 11.51 -2.11 -7.57
C ILE A 109 10.03 -2.46 -7.65
N TYR A 110 9.60 -3.56 -7.04
CA TYR A 110 8.23 -4.04 -7.14
C TYR A 110 7.58 -4.19 -5.78
N GLU A 111 6.28 -3.95 -5.75
CA GLU A 111 5.39 -4.28 -4.63
C GLU A 111 4.55 -5.48 -5.05
N PHE A 112 4.52 -6.53 -4.22
CA PHE A 112 3.68 -7.72 -4.42
C PHE A 112 2.74 -7.86 -3.23
N GLU A 113 1.46 -8.12 -3.52
CA GLU A 113 0.46 -8.38 -2.49
C GLU A 113 -0.41 -9.56 -2.91
N ILE A 114 -0.97 -10.25 -1.93
CA ILE A 114 -1.86 -11.39 -2.14
C ILE A 114 -3.10 -11.29 -1.27
N ALA A 115 -4.22 -11.74 -1.82
CA ALA A 115 -5.44 -12.02 -1.07
C ALA A 115 -5.88 -13.46 -1.34
N ALA A 116 -6.48 -14.11 -0.34
CA ALA A 116 -7.22 -15.35 -0.54
C ALA A 116 -8.71 -15.02 -0.73
N TYR A 117 -9.42 -15.82 -1.52
CA TYR A 117 -10.87 -15.75 -1.62
C TYR A 117 -11.51 -17.10 -1.38
N ASP A 118 -12.71 -17.10 -0.80
CA ASP A 118 -13.49 -18.32 -0.57
C ASP A 118 -14.37 -18.68 -1.78
N ASN A 119 -15.03 -19.83 -1.73
CA ASN A 119 -15.94 -20.31 -2.80
C ASN A 119 -17.13 -19.38 -3.09
N ASN A 120 -17.41 -18.39 -2.22
CA ASN A 120 -18.45 -17.38 -2.43
C ASN A 120 -17.86 -16.07 -3.01
N GLY A 121 -16.56 -16.01 -3.27
CA GLY A 121 -15.86 -14.82 -3.73
C GLY A 121 -15.64 -13.79 -2.63
N LEU A 122 -15.69 -14.17 -1.35
CA LEU A 122 -15.32 -13.29 -0.25
C LEU A 122 -13.79 -13.27 -0.11
N TYR A 123 -13.19 -12.10 -0.33
CA TYR A 123 -11.75 -11.89 -0.25
C TYR A 123 -11.29 -11.52 1.17
N SER A 124 -10.06 -11.91 1.50
CA SER A 124 -9.28 -11.27 2.56
C SER A 124 -8.80 -9.88 2.14
N GLN A 125 -8.24 -9.13 3.07
CA GLN A 125 -7.36 -8.01 2.75
C GLN A 125 -6.17 -8.53 1.93
N PHE A 126 -5.64 -7.64 1.09
CA PHE A 126 -4.35 -7.84 0.46
C PHE A 126 -3.25 -7.64 1.52
N VAL A 127 -2.32 -8.58 1.56
CA VAL A 127 -1.13 -8.52 2.41
C VAL A 127 0.13 -8.61 1.55
N GLU A 128 1.18 -7.94 2.00
CA GLU A 128 2.47 -7.89 1.29
C GLU A 128 3.12 -9.29 1.19
N LEU A 129 3.72 -9.56 0.04
CA LEU A 129 4.55 -10.74 -0.21
C LEU A 129 6.00 -10.33 -0.44
N GLU A 130 6.88 -10.95 0.32
CA GLU A 130 8.32 -10.86 0.09
C GLU A 130 8.72 -11.69 -1.13
N ALA A 131 9.46 -11.07 -2.04
CA ALA A 131 10.03 -11.74 -3.20
C ALA A 131 11.48 -12.14 -2.94
N MET A 132 11.83 -13.37 -3.31
CA MET A 132 13.20 -13.85 -3.36
C MET A 132 13.74 -13.69 -4.79
N HIS A 133 14.85 -12.97 -4.96
CA HIS A 133 15.49 -12.69 -6.24
C HIS A 133 17.02 -12.63 -6.10
#